data_AF-A0A920JI84-F1
#
_entry.id   AF-A0A920JI84-F1
#
_cell.length_a   1.000
_cell.length_b   1.000
_cell.length_c   1.000
_cell.angle_alpha   90.00
_cell.angle_beta   90.00
_cell.angle_gamma   90.00
#
_symmetry.space_group_name_H-M   'P 1'
#
loop_
_entity.id
_entity.type
_entity.pdbx_description
1 polymer ?
#
loop_
_entity_poly.entity_id
_entity_poly.type
_entity_poly.pdbx_seq_one_letter_code
_entity_poly.pdbx_strand_id
1 'polypeptide(L)' 'MFSAGLTLERAKQSLGAEEKHRKFKKVLNTVSDNIRKGLKLSESLSRHPGVFNTLFVAMVKAGEVREILMRS' A
#
# COMPACT_ATOMS: atom_id res chain seq x y z
N MET A 1 -6.35 4.07 -13.82
CA MET A 1 -6.33 5.11 -12.75
C MET A 1 -7.57 5.07 -11.84
N PHE A 2 -8.43 4.05 -11.90
CA PHE A 2 -9.64 3.99 -11.08
C PHE A 2 -9.61 2.95 -9.94
N SER A 3 -8.55 2.14 -9.77
CA SER A 3 -8.69 0.91 -8.97
C SER A 3 -7.70 0.72 -7.82
N ALA A 4 -6.58 1.43 -7.75
CA ALA A 4 -5.61 1.25 -6.65
C ALA A 4 -5.85 2.24 -5.50
N GLY A 5 -5.84 3.56 -5.78
CA GLY A 5 -5.99 4.60 -4.76
C GLY A 5 -7.35 4.58 -4.03
N LEU A 6 -8.45 4.39 -4.78
CA LEU A 6 -9.81 4.27 -4.20
C LEU A 6 -10.01 2.97 -3.41
N THR A 7 -9.38 1.88 -3.82
CA THR A 7 -9.47 0.58 -3.14
C THR A 7 -8.61 0.56 -1.88
N LEU A 8 -7.46 1.22 -1.89
CA LEU A 8 -6.62 1.43 -0.70
C LEU A 8 -7.28 2.36 0.32
N GLU A 9 -7.96 3.42 -0.11
CA GLU A 9 -8.74 4.28 0.80
C GLU A 9 -9.92 3.53 1.43
N ARG A 10 -10.64 2.70 0.67
CA ARG A 10 -11.69 1.82 1.23
C ARG A 10 -11.10 0.75 2.15
N ALA A 11 -10.01 0.10 1.76
CA ALA A 11 -9.30 -0.86 2.61
C ALA A 11 -8.79 -0.21 3.91
N LYS A 12 -8.31 1.03 3.83
CA LYS A 12 -7.93 1.85 5.00
C LYS A 12 -9.14 2.22 5.85
N GLN A 13 -10.29 2.51 5.27
CA GLN A 13 -11.51 2.80 6.02
C GLN A 13 -11.99 1.56 6.77
N SER A 14 -11.93 0.39 6.14
CA SER A 14 -12.23 -0.91 6.79
C SER A 14 -11.21 -1.27 7.88
N LEU A 15 -9.91 -1.22 7.58
CA LEU A 15 -8.85 -1.58 8.54
C LEU A 15 -8.67 -0.53 9.64
N GLY A 16 -8.75 0.76 9.31
CA GLY A 16 -8.46 1.87 10.22
C GLY A 16 -9.57 2.23 11.21
N ALA A 17 -10.80 1.76 10.97
CA ALA A 17 -11.91 1.87 11.89
C ALA A 17 -11.81 0.85 13.05
N GLU A 18 -11.19 -0.31 12.82
CA GLU A 18 -11.08 -1.39 13.82
C GLU A 18 -9.66 -1.60 14.37
N GLU A 19 -8.63 -1.02 13.76
CA GLU A 19 -7.24 -1.21 14.19
C GLU A 19 -6.92 -0.53 15.53
N LYS A 20 -6.74 -1.35 16.58
CA LYS A 20 -6.40 -0.90 17.94
C LYS A 20 -4.92 -0.54 18.08
N HIS A 21 -4.05 -1.02 17.19
CA HIS A 21 -2.61 -0.82 17.27
C HIS A 21 -2.18 0.52 16.64
N ARG A 22 -1.95 1.54 17.49
CA ARG A 22 -1.61 2.92 17.08
C ARG A 22 -0.42 3.01 16.11
N LYS A 23 0.57 2.11 16.21
CA LYS A 23 1.72 2.09 15.27
C LYS A 23 1.30 1.62 13.87
N PHE A 24 0.45 0.61 13.76
CA PHE A 24 0.02 0.10 12.45
C PHE A 24 -0.86 1.11 11.73
N LYS A 25 -1.74 1.81 12.45
CA LYS A 25 -2.54 2.92 11.92
C LYS A 25 -1.68 4.05 11.32
N LYS A 26 -0.57 4.41 11.98
CA LYS A 26 0.39 5.41 11.43
C LYS A 26 1.05 4.93 10.14
N VAL A 27 1.42 3.66 10.08
CA VAL A 27 2.00 3.05 8.88
C VAL A 27 1.01 3.07 7.72
N LEU A 28 -0.24 2.67 7.94
CA LEU A 28 -1.29 2.72 6.92
C LEU A 28 -1.55 4.14 6.40
N ASN A 29 -1.57 5.14 7.29
CA ASN A 29 -1.70 6.54 6.87
C ASN A 29 -0.53 6.99 6.00
N THR A 30 0.71 6.67 6.42
CA THR A 30 1.93 7.01 5.66
C THR A 30 1.90 6.36 4.27
N VAL A 31 1.47 5.10 4.20
CA VAL A 31 1.37 4.37 2.93
C VAL A 31 0.36 5.01 1.99
N SER A 32 -0.83 5.37 2.49
CA SER A 32 -1.85 6.07 1.69
C SER A 32 -1.36 7.43 1.20
N ASP A 33 -0.71 8.23 2.05
CA ASP A 33 -0.18 9.54 1.68
C ASP A 33 0.90 9.44 0.59
N ASN A 34 1.78 8.44 0.67
CA ASN A 34 2.80 8.18 -0.35
C ASN A 34 2.17 7.85 -1.71
N ILE A 35 1.13 7.01 -1.72
CA ILE A 35 0.44 6.62 -2.96
C ILE A 35 -0.29 7.82 -3.59
N ARG A 36 -0.92 8.67 -2.76
CA ARG A 36 -1.53 9.93 -3.22
C ARG A 36 -0.49 10.89 -3.84
N LYS A 37 0.76 10.84 -3.39
CA LYS A 37 1.89 11.59 -3.95
C LYS A 37 2.51 10.94 -5.19
N GLY A 38 1.99 9.80 -5.64
CA GLY A 38 2.46 9.09 -6.84
C GLY A 38 3.57 8.07 -6.60
N LEU A 39 3.92 7.76 -5.35
CA LEU A 39 4.82 6.65 -5.07
C LEU A 39 4.12 5.31 -5.35
N LYS A 40 4.91 4.33 -5.76
CA LYS A 40 4.44 2.94 -5.90
C LYS A 40 4.08 2.37 -4.53
N LEU A 41 3.07 1.52 -4.48
CA LEU A 41 2.68 0.79 -3.27
C LEU A 41 3.84 -0.08 -2.78
N SER A 42 4.54 -0.82 -3.65
CA SER A 42 5.69 -1.64 -3.20
C SER A 42 6.81 -0.79 -2.59
N GLU A 43 7.10 0.37 -3.17
CA GLU A 43 8.08 1.31 -2.65
C GLU A 43 7.67 1.84 -1.28
N SER A 44 6.40 2.22 -1.13
CA SER A 44 5.84 2.71 0.13
C SER A 44 5.88 1.65 1.24
N LEU A 45 5.51 0.40 0.94
CA LEU A 45 5.56 -0.72 1.88
C LEU A 45 6.99 -1.07 2.31
N SER A 46 7.96 -0.99 1.38
CA SER A 46 9.38 -1.29 1.66
C SER A 46 10.01 -0.38 2.72
N ARG A 47 9.45 0.82 2.94
CA ARG A 47 9.89 1.78 3.96
C ARG A 47 9.49 1.37 5.39
N HIS A 48 8.74 0.28 5.55
CA HIS A 48 8.26 -0.24 6.84
C HIS A 48 8.65 -1.72 7.05
N PRO A 49 9.95 -2.08 7.08
CA PRO A 49 10.41 -3.47 7.15
C PRO A 49 10.04 -4.22 8.44
N GLY A 50 9.78 -3.49 9.53
CA GLY A 50 9.27 -4.06 10.79
C GLY A 50 7.77 -4.40 10.77
N VAL A 51 7.08 -4.12 9.66
CA VAL A 51 5.65 -4.38 9.46
C VAL A 51 5.41 -5.26 8.23
N PHE A 52 6.12 -4.98 7.14
CA PHE A 52 6.04 -5.76 5.90
C PHE A 52 7.38 -6.40 5.62
N ASN A 53 7.40 -7.73 5.51
CA ASN A 53 8.60 -8.47 5.17
C ASN A 53 8.95 -8.33 3.67
N THR A 54 10.17 -8.69 3.31
CA THR A 54 10.70 -8.56 1.95
C THR A 54 9.92 -9.39 0.94
N LEU A 55 9.44 -10.58 1.31
CA LEU A 55 8.65 -11.44 0.43
C LEU A 55 7.32 -10.79 0.06
N PHE A 56 6.62 -10.20 1.03
CA PHE A 56 5.37 -9.48 0.82
C PHE A 56 5.58 -8.28 -0.12
N VAL A 57 6.62 -7.49 0.13
CA VAL A 57 6.97 -6.35 -0.74
C VAL A 57 7.27 -6.81 -2.17
N ALA A 58 8.00 -7.92 -2.33
CA ALA A 58 8.32 -8.49 -3.64
C ALA A 58 7.07 -8.97 -4.40
N MET A 59 6.12 -9.63 -3.72
CA MET A 59 4.85 -10.05 -4.32
C MET A 59 4.02 -8.86 -4.80
N VAL A 60 3.93 -7.80 -3.99
CA VAL A 60 3.23 -6.56 -4.38
C VAL A 60 3.89 -5.92 -5.59
N LYS A 61 5.23 -5.83 -5.60
CA LYS A 61 5.98 -5.28 -6.73
C LYS A 61 5.73 -6.06 -8.03
N ALA A 62 5.68 -7.39 -7.96
CA ALA A 62 5.35 -8.22 -9.12
C ALA A 62 3.93 -7.95 -9.64
N GLY A 63 2.97 -7.74 -8.75
CA GLY A 63 1.60 -7.34 -9.09
C GLY A 63 1.53 -5.97 -9.77
N GLU A 64 2.26 -4.96 -9.26
CA GLU A 64 2.32 -3.63 -9.86
C GLU A 64 2.95 -3.64 -11.27
N VAL A 65 3.98 -4.47 -11.48
CA VAL A 65 4.62 -4.61 -12.80
C VAL A 65 3.64 -5.23 -13.81
N ARG A 66 2.84 -6.22 -13.38
CA ARG A 66 1.79 -6.80 -14.24
C ARG A 66 0.72 -5.78 -14.61
N GLU A 67 0.29 -4.92 -13.69
CA GLU A 67 -0.66 -3.84 -13.99
C GLU A 67 -0.11 -2.87 -15.04
N ILE A 68 1.17 -2.48 -14.93
CA ILE A 68 1.81 -1.59 -15.91
C ILE A 68 1.90 -2.26 -17.29
N LEU A 69 2.23 -3.56 -17.32
CA LEU A 69 2.39 -4.31 -18.56
C LEU A 69 1.08 -4.49 -19.34
N MET A 70 -0.06 -4.67 -18.67
CA MET A 70 -1.38 -4.79 -19.34
C MET A 70 -1.92 -3.47 -19.91
N ARG A 71 -1.29 -2.33 -19.58
CA ARG A 71 -1.72 -1.00 -20.04
C ARG A 71 -0.88 -0.45 -21.20
N SER A 72 0.09 -1.22 -21.68
CA SER A 72 0.98 -0.88 -22.80
C SER A 72 0.61 -1.71 -24.02
#